data_AF-A0A1V4W4K0-F1
#
_entry.id   AF-A0A1V4W4K0-F1
#
_cell.length_a   1.000
_cell.length_b   1.000
_cell.length_c   1.000
_cell.angle_alpha   90.00
_cell.angle_beta   90.00
_cell.angle_gamma   90.00
#
_symmetry.space_group_name_H-M   'P 1'
#
loop_
_entity.id
_entity.type
_entity.pdbx_description
1 polymer ?
#
loop_
_entity_poly.entity_id
_entity_poly.type
_entity_poly.pdbx_seq_one_letter_code
_entity_poly.pdbx_strand_id
1 'polypeptide(L)' 'MKSIIFTTAGLLVGIALIAGGRYYLLKEKDDKDSAKIYGTFVGIGALIVIGMVIKIIVAGF' A
#
# COMPACT_ATOMS: atom_id res chain seq x y z
N MET A 1 -10.40 -16.10 13.19
CA MET A 1 -10.82 -16.06 11.77
C MET A 1 -11.00 -14.65 11.24
N LYS A 2 -11.84 -13.79 11.85
CA LYS A 2 -12.05 -12.41 11.38
C LYS A 2 -10.75 -11.58 11.31
N SER A 3 -9.90 -11.61 12.35
CA SER A 3 -8.65 -10.84 12.38
C SER A 3 -7.69 -11.20 11.23
N ILE A 4 -7.47 -12.50 11.00
CA ILE A 4 -6.65 -13.01 9.89
C ILE A 4 -7.14 -12.48 8.54
N ILE A 5 -8.46 -12.55 8.29
CA ILE A 5 -9.05 -12.07 7.02
C ILE A 5 -8.79 -10.57 6.84
N PHE A 6 -8.99 -9.76 7.89
CA PHE A 6 -8.73 -8.32 7.83
C PHE A 6 -7.25 -7.99 7.62
N THR A 7 -6.34 -8.67 8.33
CA THR A 7 -4.89 -8.47 8.18
C THR A 7 -4.43 -8.81 6.77
N THR A 8 -4.87 -9.96 6.25
CA THR A 8 -4.51 -10.40 4.89
C THR A 8 -5.09 -9.49 3.82
N ALA A 9 -6.37 -9.10 3.93
CA ALA A 9 -6.98 -8.16 2.99
C ALA A 9 -6.27 -6.79 3.02
N GLY A 10 -5.93 -6.28 4.20
CA GLY A 10 -5.16 -5.05 4.36
C GLY A 10 -3.79 -5.11 3.69
N LEU A 11 -3.05 -6.20 3.88
CA LEU A 11 -1.76 -6.41 3.22
C LEU A 11 -1.89 -6.51 1.70
N LEU A 12 -2.87 -7.25 1.19
CA LEU A 12 -3.11 -7.37 -0.25
C LEU A 12 -3.43 -6.02 -0.89
N VAL A 13 -4.30 -5.23 -0.26
CA VAL A 13 -4.64 -3.88 -0.72
C VAL A 13 -3.42 -2.95 -0.66
N GLY A 14 -2.70 -2.96 0.46
CA GLY A 14 -1.50 -2.13 0.63
C GLY A 14 -0.42 -2.44 -0.41
N ILE A 15 -0.14 -3.71 -0.65
CA ILE A 15 0.83 -4.15 -1.67
C ILE A 15 0.35 -3.77 -3.07
N ALA A 16 -0.93 -3.94 -3.39
CA ALA A 16 -1.47 -3.57 -4.69
C ALA A 16 -1.36 -2.06 -4.95
N LEU A 17 -1.62 -1.21 -3.94
CA LEU A 17 -1.46 0.24 -4.04
C LEU A 17 0.00 0.64 -4.27
N ILE A 18 0.95 0.00 -3.57
CA ILE A 18 2.38 0.26 -3.77
C ILE A 18 2.81 -0.18 -5.17
N ALA A 19 2.43 -1.39 -5.58
CA ALA A 19 2.81 -1.94 -6.88
C ALA A 19 2.22 -1.11 -8.03
N GLY A 20 0.93 -0.80 -7.97
CA GLY A 20 0.24 0.03 -8.96
C GLY A 20 0.77 1.46 -8.99
N GLY A 21 0.87 2.11 -7.83
CA GLY A 21 1.41 3.46 -7.71
C GLY A 21 2.85 3.53 -8.24
N ARG A 22 3.71 2.57 -7.90
CA ARG A 22 5.10 2.53 -8.38
C ARG A 22 5.18 2.25 -9.88
N TYR A 23 4.35 1.35 -10.40
CA TYR A 23 4.28 1.06 -11.83
C TYR A 23 3.94 2.34 -12.63
N TYR A 24 2.90 3.05 -12.22
CA TYR A 24 2.48 4.26 -12.93
C TYR A 24 3.41 5.46 -12.68
N LEU A 25 4.06 5.57 -11.52
CA LEU A 25 5.14 6.53 -11.30
C LEU A 25 6.28 6.36 -12.30
N LEU A 26 6.64 5.12 -12.62
CA LEU A 26 7.70 4.83 -13.59
C LEU A 26 7.23 5.02 -15.03
N LYS A 27 5.97 4.67 -15.31
CA LYS A 27 5.36 4.78 -16.63
C LYS A 27 5.09 6.22 -17.05
N GLU A 28 4.60 7.05 -16.13
CA GLU A 28 4.15 8.43 -16.37
C GLU A 28 5.05 9.46 -15.69
N LYS A 29 6.34 9.12 -15.50
CA LYS A 29 7.33 9.93 -14.78
C LYS A 29 7.51 11.36 -15.31
N ASP A 30 7.21 11.59 -16.59
CA ASP A 30 7.40 12.89 -17.25
C ASP A 30 6.17 13.81 -17.05
N ASP A 31 5.05 13.27 -16.55
CA ASP A 31 3.87 14.03 -16.14
C ASP A 31 3.89 14.27 -14.62
N LYS A 32 4.17 15.52 -14.25
CA LYS A 32 4.26 15.95 -12.85
C LYS A 32 2.95 15.86 -12.08
N ASP A 33 1.80 15.97 -12.73
CA ASP A 33 0.51 15.92 -12.05
C ASP A 33 0.09 14.46 -11.81
N SER A 34 0.31 13.60 -12.80
CA SER A 34 0.24 12.14 -12.62
C SER A 34 1.18 11.64 -11.52
N ALA A 35 2.42 12.13 -11.47
CA ALA A 35 3.40 11.72 -10.48
C ALA A 35 2.95 12.01 -9.02
N LYS A 36 2.23 13.11 -8.79
CA LYS A 36 1.66 13.42 -7.46
C LYS A 36 0.58 12.42 -7.06
N ILE A 37 -0.29 12.05 -8.01
CA ILE A 37 -1.37 11.08 -7.78
C ILE A 37 -0.75 9.74 -7.43
N TYR A 38 0.09 9.18 -8.29
CA TYR A 38 0.67 7.86 -8.04
C TYR A 38 1.62 7.83 -6.84
N GLY A 39 2.32 8.94 -6.56
CA GLY A 39 3.06 9.11 -5.32
C GLY A 39 2.17 9.02 -4.08
N THR A 40 0.97 9.59 -4.13
CA THR A 40 -0.03 9.47 -3.07
C THR A 40 -0.50 8.02 -2.89
N PHE A 41 -0.73 7.28 -3.99
CA PHE A 41 -1.07 5.85 -3.93
C PHE A 41 0.04 5.02 -3.25
N VAL A 42 1.31 5.27 -3.60
CA VAL A 42 2.44 4.62 -2.94
C VAL A 42 2.50 4.97 -1.45
N GLY A 43 2.29 6.25 -1.10
CA GLY A 43 2.28 6.70 0.29
C GLY A 43 1.19 6.02 1.12
N ILE A 44 -0.05 6.02 0.64
CA ILE A 44 -1.17 5.35 1.33
C ILE A 44 -0.93 3.84 1.45
N GLY A 45 -0.48 3.20 0.36
CA GLY A 45 -0.15 1.78 0.38
C GLY A 45 0.93 1.43 1.41
N ALA A 46 1.98 2.26 1.51
CA ALA A 46 3.04 2.09 2.52
C ALA A 46 2.51 2.23 3.95
N LEU A 47 1.64 3.21 4.22
CA LEU A 47 1.02 3.38 5.55
C LEU A 47 0.17 2.17 5.94
N ILE A 48 -0.60 1.61 5.00
CA ILE A 48 -1.40 0.40 5.25
C ILE A 48 -0.50 -0.79 5.56
N VAL A 49 0.54 -1.03 4.75
CA VAL A 49 1.47 -2.14 4.97
C VAL A 49 2.17 -2.00 6.32
N ILE A 50 2.69 -0.81 6.64
CA ILE A 50 3.35 -0.56 7.93
C ILE A 50 2.38 -0.81 9.09
N GLY A 51 1.14 -0.30 9.01
CA GLY A 51 0.12 -0.50 10.05
C GLY A 51 -0.20 -1.98 10.25
N MET A 52 -0.34 -2.75 9.18
CA MET A 52 -0.60 -4.20 9.27
C MET A 52 0.61 -4.97 9.80
N VAL A 53 1.83 -4.60 9.41
CA VAL A 53 3.07 -5.19 9.95
C VAL A 53 3.20 -4.92 11.44
N ILE A 54 2.95 -3.68 11.89
CA ILE A 54 2.95 -3.33 13.31
C ILE A 54 1.89 -4.15 14.06
N LYS A 55 0.67 -4.27 13.52
CA LYS A 55 -0.37 -5.11 14.11
C LYS A 55 0.10 -6.55 14.26
N ILE A 56 0.70 -7.14 13.23
CA ILE A 56 1.21 -8.53 13.28
C ILE A 56 2.26 -8.68 14.39
N ILE A 57 3.19 -7.74 14.50
CA ILE A 57 4.27 -7.78 15.49
C ILE A 57 3.73 -7.64 16.92
N VAL A 58 2.78 -6.73 17.14
CA VAL A 58 2.29 -6.38 18.49
C VAL A 58 1.16 -7.28 18.97
N ALA A 59 0.24 -7.65 18.07
CA ALA A 59 -1.02 -8.33 18.42
C ALA A 59 -1.20 -9.68 17.72
N GLY A 60 -0.28 -10.08 16.83
CA GLY A 60 -0.42 -11.30 16.04
C GLY A 60 -1.46 -11.21 14.91
N PHE A 61 -1.91 -12.37 14.45
CA PHE A 61 -2.77 -12.53 13.26
C PHE A 61 -4.27 -12.54 13.55
#